data_AF-A0A954INK0-F1
#
_entry.id   AF-A0A954INK0-F1
#
_cell.length_a   1.000
_cell.length_b   1.000
_cell.length_c   1.000
_cell.angle_alpha   90.00
_cell.angle_beta   90.00
_cell.angle_gamma   90.00
#
_symmetry.space_group_name_H-M   'P 1'
#
loop_
_entity.id
_entity.type
_entity.pdbx_description
1 polymer ?
#
loop_
_entity_poly.entity_id
_entity_poly.type
_entity_poly.pdbx_seq_one_letter_code
_entity_poly.pdbx_strand_id
1 'polypeptide(L)'
;MFPLRFPRFLLLGFLFLGGLFGSARTEAAFRPVGRDVGVSIHATPHPALGDLFLKENHSHSVRILRALLGSSATIKEYELPKLQSWLAENSLSELTTSHCRQFQCDQAEVMLLASLRYERGAYVVEVVEYNRHFDQLGSPLQAKVVQRDMVVQNLGKLLLTAWSPVGEILQKDHEEFLIRFPQEDRLLRLPQWSHLKPGSVLQIFRELELADGLHQSRHQSQFLKITSTTSPLFAAPVLPQKGSNWFDNLRQPNARYLVRLCRLQADDISVRVLVEDTNVPREGCLVWLTNRLPKPGEELGDCDGTTNAQGAFTSKAAKEMMYVTIATGSERQTKAVLPGVGNGQVVFEIQPTGGKPKYLAQLKRLEDNIQDGVRLLNDQISKIQSAIDRNDYQAVQTLVTEAQTILDVPSLRTQLNQISQNALGAGVDIRQDLGIVTAKLDQAEQQFDFSQQDQAKVGARIQELAKEIADAKQAGLWLKYESRLKEYIRLRKGIGAPDAAAEKQLAQIQNQMKPNNVQHAQARTIVENAASIQTIDQLISQWNKFRAAADVLLQEDDPIWLRSAQTVYVQANKLLGQESTVIEKAVTSGALTQEDRQKLENRITELEKITEDLKRLEASTVEKLKGM
;
A
#
# COMPACT_ATOMS: atom_id res chain seq x y z
N MET A 1 9.49 80.83 -17.66
CA MET A 1 8.37 79.93 -17.31
C MET A 1 8.27 78.84 -18.36
N PHE A 2 8.24 77.61 -17.88
CA PHE A 2 8.11 76.28 -18.51
C PHE A 2 8.54 76.03 -19.97
N PRO A 3 9.50 75.10 -20.19
CA PRO A 3 10.04 74.72 -21.49
C PRO A 3 9.35 73.48 -22.07
N LEU A 4 9.41 73.29 -23.40
CA LEU A 4 9.33 71.94 -23.98
C LEU A 4 10.48 71.77 -24.99
N ARG A 5 11.44 70.95 -24.54
CA ARG A 5 12.61 70.48 -25.26
C ARG A 5 12.21 69.36 -26.22
N PHE A 6 12.58 69.50 -27.48
CA PHE A 6 12.87 68.38 -28.36
C PHE A 6 14.22 67.76 -27.98
N PRO A 7 14.39 66.43 -28.03
CA PRO A 7 15.70 65.84 -28.25
C PRO A 7 15.86 65.39 -29.70
N ARG A 8 16.99 65.83 -30.25
CA ARG A 8 17.57 65.45 -31.53
C ARG A 8 18.08 64.01 -31.49
N PHE A 9 18.01 63.41 -32.67
CA PHE A 9 18.91 62.40 -33.22
C PHE A 9 20.30 62.35 -32.58
N LEU A 10 20.71 61.14 -32.20
CA LEU A 10 22.11 60.73 -32.16
C LEU A 10 22.20 59.36 -32.83
N LEU A 11 22.80 59.37 -34.03
CA LEU A 11 23.37 58.22 -34.70
C LEU A 11 24.43 57.59 -33.78
N LEU A 12 24.35 56.28 -33.60
CA LEU A 12 25.52 55.43 -33.33
C LEU A 12 25.25 54.08 -33.98
N GLY A 13 25.89 53.88 -35.13
CA GLY A 13 25.95 52.58 -35.77
C GLY A 13 26.87 51.65 -35.00
N PHE A 14 26.45 50.39 -34.89
CA PHE A 14 27.37 49.28 -34.67
C PHE A 14 26.95 48.12 -35.57
N LEU A 15 27.88 47.77 -36.46
CA LEU A 15 27.94 46.53 -37.21
C LEU A 15 27.97 45.34 -36.24
N PHE A 16 27.16 44.31 -36.50
CA PHE A 16 27.51 42.93 -36.15
C PHE A 16 27.13 42.00 -37.30
N LEU A 17 28.12 41.77 -38.17
CA LEU A 17 28.26 40.56 -38.98
C LEU A 17 29.18 39.63 -38.17
N GLY A 18 28.68 38.47 -37.76
CA GLY A 18 29.47 37.48 -37.04
C GLY A 18 28.61 36.41 -36.38
N GLY A 19 28.23 35.39 -37.16
CA GLY A 19 27.47 34.24 -36.66
C GLY A 19 27.14 33.21 -37.74
N LEU A 20 28.07 32.95 -38.66
CA LEU A 20 28.08 31.72 -39.46
C LEU A 20 28.80 30.63 -38.64
N PHE A 21 28.18 29.44 -38.62
CA PHE A 21 28.60 28.13 -38.07
C PHE A 21 27.98 27.67 -36.73
N GLY A 22 27.10 26.65 -36.87
CA GLY A 22 26.65 25.72 -35.83
C GLY A 22 25.20 25.97 -35.39
N SER A 23 24.15 25.36 -35.94
CA SER A 23 24.03 24.06 -36.59
C SER A 23 22.88 24.09 -37.60
N ALA A 24 23.09 23.47 -38.75
CA ALA A 24 21.99 22.97 -39.55
C ALA A 24 21.29 21.87 -38.75
N ARG A 25 20.33 22.27 -37.91
CA ARG A 25 19.26 21.41 -37.42
C ARG A 25 17.99 22.05 -37.93
N THR A 26 17.52 21.49 -39.04
CA THR A 26 16.15 21.53 -39.56
C THR A 26 15.20 22.43 -38.75
N GLU A 27 14.99 23.66 -39.21
CA GLU A 27 13.64 24.21 -39.18
C GLU A 27 12.79 23.21 -39.96
N ALA A 28 12.13 22.28 -39.27
CA ALA A 28 10.91 21.72 -39.83
C ALA A 28 9.93 22.90 -39.84
N ALA A 29 10.02 23.71 -40.90
CA ALA A 29 9.06 24.76 -41.16
C ALA A 29 7.72 24.04 -41.41
N PHE A 30 6.95 23.90 -40.35
CA PHE A 30 5.62 23.34 -40.44
C PHE A 30 4.85 24.10 -41.52
N ARG A 31 4.28 23.35 -42.47
CA ARG A 31 3.57 23.92 -43.61
C ARG A 31 2.36 24.73 -43.14
N PRO A 32 1.93 25.77 -43.88
CA PRO A 32 0.71 26.50 -43.58
C PRO A 32 -0.49 25.54 -43.45
N VAL A 33 -1.17 25.54 -42.29
CA VAL A 33 -2.31 24.65 -42.00
C VAL A 33 -3.47 24.91 -42.94
N GLY A 34 -4.18 23.86 -43.37
CA GLY A 34 -5.51 23.97 -43.98
C GLY A 34 -5.49 24.63 -45.35
N ARG A 35 -4.32 24.63 -46.00
CA ARG A 35 -4.09 25.22 -47.32
C ARG A 35 -3.77 24.20 -48.40
N ASP A 36 -3.60 22.92 -48.05
CA ASP A 36 -3.33 21.83 -48.98
C ASP A 36 -4.59 20.97 -49.17
N VAL A 37 -5.31 21.19 -50.27
CA VAL A 37 -6.59 20.53 -50.57
C VAL A 37 -6.48 19.70 -51.83
N GLY A 38 -6.72 18.40 -51.70
CA GLY A 38 -6.86 17.46 -52.81
C GLY A 38 -8.30 17.37 -53.28
N VAL A 39 -8.50 17.26 -54.58
CA VAL A 39 -9.80 16.95 -55.18
C VAL A 39 -9.65 15.72 -56.05
N SER A 40 -10.54 14.74 -55.87
CA SER A 40 -10.64 13.58 -56.75
C SER A 40 -12.09 13.43 -57.21
N ILE A 41 -12.32 13.51 -58.53
CA ILE A 41 -13.65 13.37 -59.11
C ILE A 41 -13.68 12.07 -59.90
N HIS A 42 -14.54 11.16 -59.48
CA HIS A 42 -14.79 9.90 -60.15
C HIS A 42 -16.12 9.94 -60.87
N ALA A 43 -16.22 9.21 -61.97
CA ALA A 43 -17.47 9.02 -62.68
C ALA A 43 -17.65 7.57 -63.13
N THR A 44 -18.86 7.06 -62.99
CA THR A 44 -19.23 5.75 -63.54
C THR A 44 -19.27 5.84 -65.07
N PRO A 45 -18.69 4.87 -65.82
CA PRO A 45 -18.70 4.90 -67.27
C PRO A 45 -20.11 5.05 -67.85
N HIS A 46 -20.39 6.20 -68.47
CA HIS A 46 -21.68 6.48 -69.11
C HIS A 46 -21.52 7.57 -70.19
N PRO A 47 -22.18 7.49 -71.35
CA PRO A 47 -22.07 8.50 -72.41
C PRO A 47 -22.40 9.93 -71.97
N ALA A 48 -23.30 10.07 -71.00
CA ALA A 48 -23.67 11.37 -70.41
C ALA A 48 -22.58 12.00 -69.52
N LEU A 49 -21.53 11.24 -69.17
CA LEU A 49 -20.44 11.59 -68.26
C LEU A 49 -19.06 11.49 -68.94
N GLY A 50 -18.95 11.92 -70.20
CA GLY A 50 -17.69 11.84 -70.96
C GLY A 50 -16.56 12.72 -70.41
N ASP A 51 -15.32 12.46 -70.84
CA ASP A 51 -14.09 13.06 -70.28
C ASP A 51 -14.08 14.59 -70.26
N LEU A 52 -14.62 15.24 -71.32
CA LEU A 52 -14.70 16.70 -71.39
C LEU A 52 -15.57 17.27 -70.25
N PHE A 53 -16.65 16.58 -69.90
CA PHE A 53 -17.53 16.97 -68.81
C PHE A 53 -16.84 16.85 -67.45
N LEU A 54 -16.07 15.78 -67.25
CA LEU A 54 -15.31 15.57 -66.00
C LEU A 54 -14.22 16.63 -65.85
N LYS A 55 -13.50 16.95 -66.93
CA LYS A 55 -12.50 18.02 -66.95
C LYS A 55 -13.09 19.39 -66.64
N GLU A 56 -14.30 19.68 -67.14
CA GLU A 56 -15.03 20.90 -66.83
C GLU A 56 -15.41 20.98 -65.34
N ASN A 57 -16.00 19.91 -64.81
CA ASN A 57 -16.37 19.80 -63.39
C ASN A 57 -15.14 19.95 -62.48
N HIS A 58 -14.02 19.33 -62.84
CA HIS A 58 -12.76 19.46 -62.12
C HIS A 58 -12.23 20.90 -62.15
N SER A 59 -12.12 21.49 -63.34
CA SER A 59 -11.64 22.88 -63.52
C SER A 59 -12.49 23.89 -62.76
N HIS A 60 -13.80 23.66 -62.69
CA HIS A 60 -14.72 24.48 -61.91
C HIS A 60 -14.50 24.32 -60.39
N SER A 61 -14.37 23.08 -59.92
CA SER A 61 -14.13 22.75 -58.51
C SER A 61 -12.85 23.41 -57.97
N VAL A 62 -11.74 23.28 -58.71
CA VAL A 62 -10.47 23.93 -58.36
C VAL A 62 -10.61 25.45 -58.30
N ARG A 63 -11.33 26.05 -59.25
CA ARG A 63 -11.54 27.50 -59.31
C ARG A 63 -12.30 28.02 -58.10
N ILE A 64 -13.37 27.32 -57.70
CA ILE A 64 -14.19 27.69 -56.55
C ILE A 64 -13.39 27.56 -55.24
N LEU A 65 -12.68 26.45 -55.06
CA LEU A 65 -11.84 26.25 -53.87
C LEU A 65 -10.72 27.29 -53.80
N ARG A 66 -10.08 27.64 -54.92
CA ARG A 66 -9.05 28.67 -54.99
C ARG A 66 -9.61 30.05 -54.69
N ALA A 67 -10.84 30.33 -55.15
CA ALA A 67 -11.54 31.54 -54.77
C ALA A 67 -11.70 31.56 -53.25
N LEU A 68 -12.20 30.51 -52.60
CA LEU A 68 -12.42 30.49 -51.16
C LEU A 68 -11.12 30.60 -50.34
N LEU A 69 -10.11 29.78 -50.65
CA LEU A 69 -8.89 29.60 -49.85
C LEU A 69 -7.76 30.58 -50.19
N GLY A 70 -7.96 31.39 -51.24
CA GLY A 70 -6.99 32.37 -51.71
C GLY A 70 -5.86 31.76 -52.55
N SER A 71 -5.06 32.63 -53.16
CA SER A 71 -3.97 32.26 -54.08
C SER A 71 -2.84 31.46 -53.41
N SER A 72 -2.70 31.55 -52.09
CA SER A 72 -1.70 30.82 -51.32
C SER A 72 -2.05 29.36 -51.02
N ALA A 73 -3.25 28.90 -51.40
CA ALA A 73 -3.67 27.52 -51.20
C ALA A 73 -3.14 26.62 -52.33
N THR A 74 -2.63 25.45 -51.96
CA THR A 74 -2.29 24.38 -52.89
C THR A 74 -3.55 23.55 -53.13
N ILE A 75 -4.05 23.55 -54.36
CA ILE A 75 -5.20 22.74 -54.76
C ILE A 75 -4.75 21.86 -55.91
N LYS A 76 -4.82 20.54 -55.71
CA LYS A 76 -4.34 19.53 -56.66
C LYS A 76 -5.41 18.50 -56.96
N GLU A 77 -5.37 18.01 -58.20
CA GLU A 77 -6.13 16.84 -58.61
C GLU A 77 -5.36 15.58 -58.24
N TYR A 78 -6.08 14.58 -57.75
CA TYR A 78 -5.53 13.26 -57.50
C TYR A 78 -6.33 12.21 -58.25
N GLU A 79 -5.63 11.44 -59.08
CA GLU A 79 -6.16 10.20 -59.63
C GLU A 79 -5.94 9.09 -58.60
N LEU A 80 -7.02 8.45 -58.17
CA LEU A 80 -7.01 7.39 -57.17
C LEU A 80 -7.56 6.08 -57.79
N PRO A 81 -6.75 5.31 -58.54
CA PRO A 81 -7.23 4.17 -59.33
C PRO A 81 -7.90 3.07 -58.49
N LYS A 82 -7.41 2.86 -57.25
CA LYS A 82 -8.00 1.88 -56.32
C LYS A 82 -9.38 2.32 -55.84
N LEU A 83 -9.54 3.60 -55.50
CA LEU A 83 -10.84 4.16 -55.14
C LEU A 83 -11.79 4.12 -56.33
N GLN A 84 -11.31 4.46 -57.53
CA GLN A 84 -12.09 4.40 -58.76
C GLN A 84 -12.63 2.99 -59.04
N SER A 85 -11.76 1.98 -58.90
CA SER A 85 -12.14 0.57 -59.09
C SER A 85 -13.19 0.15 -58.06
N TRP A 86 -13.04 0.58 -56.80
CA TRP A 86 -13.99 0.28 -55.73
C TRP A 86 -15.35 1.00 -55.93
N LEU A 87 -15.35 2.26 -56.38
CA LEU A 87 -16.56 3.04 -56.68
C LEU A 87 -17.34 2.55 -57.92
N ALA A 88 -16.77 1.65 -58.72
CA ALA A 88 -17.51 1.00 -59.79
C ALA A 88 -18.67 0.13 -59.26
N GLU A 89 -18.53 -0.37 -58.03
CA GLU A 89 -19.48 -1.31 -57.40
C GLU A 89 -20.11 -0.75 -56.11
N ASN A 90 -19.56 0.34 -55.54
CA ASN A 90 -19.95 0.89 -54.25
C ASN A 90 -20.21 2.41 -54.32
N SER A 91 -20.92 2.96 -53.33
CA SER A 91 -21.10 4.41 -53.18
C SER A 91 -20.08 5.02 -52.22
N LEU A 92 -19.82 6.33 -52.34
CA LEU A 92 -19.07 7.08 -51.32
C LEU A 92 -19.72 7.01 -49.94
N SER A 93 -21.02 6.68 -49.86
CA SER A 93 -21.73 6.49 -48.59
C SER A 93 -21.29 5.24 -47.82
N GLU A 94 -20.64 4.30 -48.49
CA GLU A 94 -20.12 3.04 -47.92
C GLU A 94 -18.62 3.15 -47.59
N LEU A 95 -18.02 4.31 -47.86
CA LEU A 95 -16.61 4.54 -47.64
C LEU A 95 -16.34 4.65 -46.13
N THR A 96 -15.19 4.12 -45.69
CA THR A 96 -14.74 4.19 -44.30
C THR A 96 -13.37 4.86 -44.24
N THR A 97 -12.97 5.34 -43.06
CA THR A 97 -11.62 5.85 -42.82
C THR A 97 -10.54 4.82 -43.21
N SER A 98 -10.78 3.53 -42.96
CA SER A 98 -9.86 2.45 -43.34
C SER A 98 -9.73 2.31 -44.86
N HIS A 99 -10.84 2.42 -45.60
CA HIS A 99 -10.81 2.44 -47.06
C HIS A 99 -10.00 3.64 -47.58
N CYS A 100 -10.18 4.82 -46.99
CA CYS A 100 -9.42 6.02 -47.38
C CYS A 100 -7.90 5.80 -47.27
N ARG A 101 -7.42 5.15 -46.20
CA ARG A 101 -5.99 4.80 -46.06
C ARG A 101 -5.55 3.76 -47.09
N GLN A 102 -6.34 2.71 -47.29
CA GLN A 102 -6.06 1.66 -48.27
C GLN A 102 -5.95 2.20 -49.71
N PHE A 103 -6.78 3.19 -50.02
CA PHE A 103 -6.86 3.83 -51.34
C PHE A 103 -6.00 5.10 -51.45
N GLN A 104 -5.19 5.41 -50.44
CA GLN A 104 -4.27 6.55 -50.43
C GLN A 104 -4.97 7.91 -50.61
N CYS A 105 -6.09 8.12 -49.92
CA CYS A 105 -6.80 9.41 -49.91
C CYS A 105 -6.12 10.47 -49.01
N ASP A 106 -4.97 10.15 -48.40
CA ASP A 106 -4.21 10.97 -47.46
C ASP A 106 -3.09 11.83 -48.11
N GLN A 107 -3.08 11.89 -49.44
CA GLN A 107 -2.08 12.60 -50.25
C GLN A 107 -2.11 14.14 -50.09
N ALA A 108 -3.18 14.68 -49.50
CA ALA A 108 -3.35 16.10 -49.16
C ALA A 108 -3.86 16.22 -47.71
N GLU A 109 -3.74 17.41 -47.08
CA GLU A 109 -4.26 17.63 -45.73
C GLU A 109 -5.77 17.37 -45.64
N VAL A 110 -6.49 17.87 -46.64
CA VAL A 110 -7.92 17.65 -46.82
C VAL A 110 -8.16 17.11 -48.23
N MET A 111 -8.80 15.95 -48.33
CA MET A 111 -9.17 15.32 -49.59
C MET A 111 -10.69 15.40 -49.78
N LEU A 112 -11.13 16.02 -50.88
CA LEU A 112 -12.53 16.05 -51.29
C LEU A 112 -12.73 15.00 -52.39
N LEU A 113 -13.48 13.96 -52.08
CA LEU A 113 -13.80 12.88 -52.99
C LEU A 113 -15.20 13.12 -53.54
N ALA A 114 -15.34 13.12 -54.86
CA ALA A 114 -16.61 13.26 -55.53
C ALA A 114 -16.88 12.06 -56.44
N SER A 115 -18.14 11.61 -56.48
CA SER A 115 -18.62 10.56 -57.38
C SER A 115 -19.79 11.09 -58.20
N LEU A 116 -19.70 10.97 -59.52
CA LEU A 116 -20.69 11.37 -60.50
C LEU A 116 -21.27 10.11 -61.15
N ARG A 117 -22.58 9.91 -61.00
CA ARG A 117 -23.30 8.78 -61.59
C ARG A 117 -24.46 9.28 -62.43
N TYR A 118 -24.81 8.57 -63.49
CA TYR A 118 -26.01 8.86 -64.27
C TYR A 118 -26.96 7.68 -64.13
N GLU A 119 -28.06 7.91 -63.40
CA GLU A 119 -29.00 6.88 -63.02
C GLU A 119 -30.43 7.36 -63.26
N ARG A 120 -31.21 6.55 -63.99
CA ARG A 120 -32.65 6.78 -64.22
C ARG A 120 -32.97 8.21 -64.73
N GLY A 121 -32.20 8.69 -65.70
CA GLY A 121 -32.44 9.99 -66.35
C GLY A 121 -31.91 11.21 -65.57
N ALA A 122 -31.16 11.00 -64.49
CA ALA A 122 -30.61 12.09 -63.68
C ALA A 122 -29.15 11.83 -63.30
N TYR A 123 -28.43 12.92 -63.08
CA TYR A 123 -27.09 12.91 -62.52
C TYR A 123 -27.17 12.89 -60.99
N VAL A 124 -26.48 11.94 -60.38
CA VAL A 124 -26.29 11.82 -58.94
C VAL A 124 -24.87 12.26 -58.64
N VAL A 125 -24.74 13.31 -57.83
CA VAL A 125 -23.47 13.86 -57.37
C VAL A 125 -23.33 13.54 -55.90
N GLU A 126 -22.27 12.82 -55.53
CA GLU A 126 -21.92 12.54 -54.14
C GLU A 126 -20.57 13.17 -53.84
N VAL A 127 -20.43 13.76 -52.64
CA VAL A 127 -19.17 14.35 -52.18
C VAL A 127 -18.95 13.98 -50.73
N VAL A 128 -17.72 13.60 -50.39
CA VAL A 128 -17.29 13.36 -49.03
C VAL A 128 -15.91 13.98 -48.79
N GLU A 129 -15.68 14.44 -47.56
CA GLU A 129 -14.40 14.96 -47.11
C GLU A 129 -13.65 13.91 -46.30
N TYR A 130 -12.38 13.68 -46.61
CA TYR A 130 -11.45 12.96 -45.75
C TYR A 130 -10.35 13.90 -45.26
N ASN A 131 -10.16 13.99 -43.94
CA ASN A 131 -9.11 14.81 -43.35
C ASN A 131 -8.03 13.91 -42.74
N ARG A 132 -6.78 14.06 -43.17
CA ARG A 132 -5.69 13.17 -42.75
C ARG A 132 -5.28 13.36 -41.28
N HIS A 133 -5.27 14.60 -40.78
CA HIS A 133 -4.81 14.89 -39.42
C HIS A 133 -5.79 14.30 -38.41
N PHE A 134 -7.07 14.51 -38.67
CA PHE A 134 -8.13 13.99 -37.82
C PHE A 134 -8.51 12.56 -38.15
N ASP A 135 -7.97 11.99 -39.24
CA ASP A 135 -8.24 10.65 -39.76
C ASP A 135 -9.73 10.32 -39.65
N GLN A 136 -10.51 11.19 -40.31
CA GLN A 136 -11.96 11.23 -40.24
C GLN A 136 -12.53 11.44 -41.63
N LEU A 137 -13.54 10.63 -41.92
CA LEU A 137 -14.42 10.80 -43.05
C LEU A 137 -15.66 11.60 -42.63
N GLY A 138 -15.98 12.67 -43.36
CA GLY A 138 -17.21 13.44 -43.16
C GLY A 138 -18.45 12.69 -43.65
N SER A 139 -19.64 13.26 -43.42
CA SER A 139 -20.86 12.68 -44.01
C SER A 139 -20.83 12.82 -45.54
N PRO A 140 -21.25 11.78 -46.28
CA PRO A 140 -21.52 11.92 -47.71
C PRO A 140 -22.66 12.92 -47.90
N LEU A 141 -22.44 13.90 -48.78
CA LEU A 141 -23.46 14.82 -49.25
C LEU A 141 -23.86 14.43 -50.66
N GLN A 142 -25.16 14.43 -50.96
CA GLN A 142 -25.68 14.03 -52.25
C GLN A 142 -26.61 15.08 -52.85
N ALA A 143 -26.56 15.24 -54.16
CA ALA A 143 -27.54 15.98 -54.94
C ALA A 143 -27.94 15.16 -56.17
N LYS A 144 -29.22 15.24 -56.55
CA LYS A 144 -29.74 14.64 -57.78
C LYS A 144 -30.25 15.74 -58.69
N VAL A 145 -29.71 15.81 -59.91
CA VAL A 145 -30.02 16.86 -60.89
C VAL A 145 -30.33 16.26 -62.25
N VAL A 146 -31.36 16.79 -62.92
CA VAL A 146 -31.79 16.29 -64.24
C VAL A 146 -31.03 17.00 -65.36
N GLN A 147 -30.73 18.29 -65.19
CA GLN A 147 -30.04 19.11 -66.18
C GLN A 147 -28.52 19.00 -66.00
N ARG A 148 -27.82 18.71 -67.11
CA ARG A 148 -26.36 18.55 -67.15
C ARG A 148 -25.61 19.79 -66.65
N ASP A 149 -26.05 20.98 -67.05
CA ASP A 149 -25.36 22.24 -66.70
C ASP A 149 -25.48 22.58 -65.20
N MET A 150 -26.49 22.01 -64.52
CA MET A 150 -26.64 22.16 -63.07
C MET A 150 -25.69 21.27 -62.26
N VAL A 151 -25.09 20.25 -62.87
CA VAL A 151 -24.16 19.34 -62.18
C VAL A 151 -22.95 20.09 -61.66
N VAL A 152 -22.35 20.94 -62.48
CA VAL A 152 -21.16 21.74 -62.14
C VAL A 152 -21.43 22.64 -60.93
N GLN A 153 -22.59 23.32 -60.92
CA GLN A 153 -23.01 24.19 -59.82
C GLN A 153 -23.30 23.40 -58.53
N ASN A 154 -23.98 22.26 -58.65
CA ASN A 154 -24.31 21.42 -57.49
C ASN A 154 -23.06 20.77 -56.91
N LEU A 155 -22.14 20.28 -57.76
CA LEU A 155 -20.85 19.77 -57.33
C LEU A 155 -20.06 20.84 -56.57
N GLY A 156 -19.94 22.05 -57.13
CA GLY A 156 -19.26 23.16 -56.44
C GLY A 156 -19.88 23.48 -55.07
N LYS A 157 -21.22 23.52 -54.99
CA LYS A 157 -21.94 23.73 -53.72
C LYS A 157 -21.69 22.60 -52.73
N LEU A 158 -21.75 21.35 -53.17
CA LEU A 158 -21.52 20.17 -52.33
C LEU A 158 -20.08 20.12 -51.84
N LEU A 159 -19.08 20.43 -52.68
CA LEU A 159 -17.67 20.51 -52.27
C LEU A 159 -17.45 21.56 -51.19
N LEU A 160 -18.00 22.77 -51.37
CA LEU A 160 -17.93 23.83 -50.36
C LEU A 160 -18.65 23.45 -49.06
N THR A 161 -19.77 22.74 -49.18
CA THR A 161 -20.56 22.28 -48.03
C THR A 161 -19.93 21.04 -47.39
N ALA A 162 -19.10 20.28 -48.09
CA ALA A 162 -18.37 19.11 -47.59
C ALA A 162 -17.08 19.52 -46.88
N TRP A 163 -16.39 20.54 -47.39
CA TRP A 163 -15.12 21.04 -46.87
C TRP A 163 -15.24 21.68 -45.49
N SER A 164 -14.34 21.30 -44.59
CA SER A 164 -14.25 21.82 -43.23
C SER A 164 -12.89 22.51 -43.03
N PRO A 165 -12.87 23.78 -42.59
CA PRO A 165 -11.62 24.49 -42.36
C PRO A 165 -10.83 23.86 -41.21
N VAL A 166 -9.50 23.79 -41.39
CA VAL A 166 -8.54 23.47 -40.33
C VAL A 166 -7.84 24.77 -39.93
N GLY A 167 -7.88 25.09 -38.64
CA GLY A 167 -7.22 26.23 -38.03
C GLY A 167 -6.12 25.80 -37.07
N GLU A 168 -5.43 26.80 -36.53
CA GLU A 168 -4.34 26.61 -35.57
C GLU A 168 -4.62 27.41 -34.30
N ILE A 169 -4.40 26.79 -33.15
CA ILE A 169 -4.40 27.47 -31.86
C ILE A 169 -3.05 28.17 -31.70
N LEU A 170 -3.10 29.51 -31.68
CA LEU A 170 -1.89 30.33 -31.62
C LEU A 170 -1.49 30.65 -30.18
N GLN A 171 -2.49 30.88 -29.34
CA GLN A 171 -2.27 31.25 -27.95
C GLN A 171 -3.48 30.91 -27.09
N LYS A 172 -3.23 30.85 -25.78
CA LYS A 172 -4.26 30.77 -24.75
C LYS A 172 -4.36 32.14 -24.09
N ASP A 173 -5.57 32.66 -23.96
CA ASP A 173 -5.89 33.88 -23.22
C ASP A 173 -6.95 33.56 -22.17
N HIS A 174 -6.55 33.59 -20.89
CA HIS A 174 -7.37 33.11 -19.78
C HIS A 174 -7.91 31.69 -20.00
N GLU A 175 -9.23 31.52 -20.07
CA GLU A 175 -9.93 30.23 -20.31
C GLU A 175 -10.26 30.00 -21.80
N GLU A 176 -9.83 30.90 -22.69
CA GLU A 176 -10.10 30.82 -24.12
C GLU A 176 -8.82 30.63 -24.94
N PHE A 177 -9.00 30.12 -26.15
CA PHE A 177 -7.93 29.90 -27.11
C PHE A 177 -8.15 30.81 -28.32
N LEU A 178 -7.09 31.53 -28.68
CA LEU A 178 -7.04 32.24 -29.95
C LEU A 178 -6.79 31.24 -31.07
N ILE A 179 -7.72 31.20 -32.01
CA ILE A 179 -7.67 30.32 -33.17
C ILE A 179 -7.54 31.18 -34.42
N ARG A 180 -6.70 30.72 -35.34
CA ARG A 180 -6.58 31.34 -36.65
C ARG A 180 -6.89 30.34 -37.75
N PHE A 181 -7.82 30.71 -38.63
CA PHE A 181 -8.09 29.96 -39.84
C PHE A 181 -7.41 30.57 -41.08
N PRO A 182 -7.08 29.77 -42.10
CA PRO A 182 -6.67 30.29 -43.40
C PRO A 182 -7.78 31.16 -44.00
N GLN A 183 -7.43 32.38 -44.43
CA GLN A 183 -8.40 33.35 -44.97
C GLN A 183 -9.59 33.61 -44.02
N GLU A 184 -9.35 33.66 -42.71
CA GLU A 184 -10.37 33.84 -41.66
C GLU A 184 -11.39 34.94 -41.98
N ASP A 185 -10.95 36.16 -42.34
CA ASP A 185 -11.86 37.27 -42.68
C ASP A 185 -12.83 36.92 -43.81
N ARG A 186 -12.39 36.10 -44.77
CA ARG A 186 -13.23 35.64 -45.88
C ARG A 186 -14.18 34.54 -45.46
N LEU A 187 -13.71 33.59 -44.63
CA LEU A 187 -14.54 32.52 -44.09
C LEU A 187 -15.66 33.07 -43.18
N LEU A 188 -15.37 34.07 -42.36
CA LEU A 188 -16.33 34.73 -41.49
C LEU A 188 -17.40 35.51 -42.29
N ARG A 189 -17.05 36.06 -43.45
CA ARG A 189 -17.99 36.72 -44.37
C ARG A 189 -18.86 35.76 -45.18
N LEU A 190 -18.52 34.47 -45.20
CA LEU A 190 -19.22 33.43 -45.97
C LEU A 190 -19.79 32.35 -45.02
N PRO A 191 -20.72 32.72 -44.12
CA PRO A 191 -21.17 31.85 -43.03
C PRO A 191 -21.88 30.60 -43.52
N GLN A 192 -22.49 30.64 -44.72
CA GLN A 192 -23.12 29.47 -45.34
C GLN A 192 -22.13 28.35 -45.71
N TRP A 193 -20.83 28.64 -45.74
CA TRP A 193 -19.79 27.68 -46.18
C TRP A 193 -18.75 27.40 -45.11
N SER A 194 -18.42 28.36 -44.24
CA SER A 194 -17.45 28.14 -43.17
C SER A 194 -18.06 27.46 -41.95
N HIS A 195 -19.36 27.68 -41.69
CA HIS A 195 -20.07 27.21 -40.49
C HIS A 195 -19.38 27.62 -39.15
N LEU A 196 -18.49 28.61 -39.21
CA LEU A 196 -17.81 29.22 -38.06
C LEU A 196 -18.73 30.28 -37.44
N LYS A 197 -19.47 29.90 -36.40
CA LYS A 197 -20.40 30.76 -35.66
C LYS A 197 -20.26 30.53 -34.16
N PRO A 198 -20.67 31.48 -33.30
CA PRO A 198 -20.71 31.25 -31.86
C PRO A 198 -21.51 29.98 -31.54
N GLY A 199 -20.95 29.13 -30.69
CA GLY A 199 -21.50 27.85 -30.30
C GLY A 199 -21.10 26.66 -31.18
N SER A 200 -20.47 26.88 -32.35
CA SER A 200 -19.89 25.80 -33.15
C SER A 200 -18.78 25.09 -32.37
N VAL A 201 -18.71 23.76 -32.52
CA VAL A 201 -17.76 22.89 -31.81
C VAL A 201 -16.57 22.59 -32.73
N LEU A 202 -15.37 22.71 -32.18
CA LEU A 202 -14.11 22.43 -32.85
C LEU A 202 -13.43 21.22 -32.18
N GLN A 203 -12.93 20.27 -32.97
CA GLN A 203 -12.09 19.19 -32.47
C GLN A 203 -10.63 19.62 -32.44
N ILE A 204 -9.89 19.21 -31.41
CA ILE A 204 -8.47 19.55 -31.24
C ILE A 204 -7.56 18.37 -31.58
N PHE A 205 -6.45 18.66 -32.25
CA PHE A 205 -5.39 17.73 -32.61
C PHE A 205 -4.03 18.35 -32.31
N ARG A 206 -3.05 17.55 -31.88
CA ARG A 206 -1.70 18.02 -31.57
C ARG A 206 -0.67 17.28 -32.40
N GLU A 207 0.25 18.05 -32.97
CA GLU A 207 1.47 17.59 -33.62
C GLU A 207 2.66 18.05 -32.77
N LEU A 208 3.57 17.13 -32.46
CA LEU A 208 4.76 17.41 -31.67
C LEU A 208 5.96 16.76 -32.35
N GLU A 209 6.90 17.56 -32.80
CA GLU A 209 8.18 17.08 -33.30
C GLU A 209 9.13 16.86 -32.13
N LEU A 210 9.51 15.59 -31.97
CA LEU A 210 10.45 15.10 -30.99
C LEU A 210 11.69 14.54 -31.69
N ALA A 211 12.72 14.19 -30.91
CA ALA A 211 13.97 13.68 -31.46
C ALA A 211 13.80 12.36 -32.26
N ASP A 212 12.75 11.60 -31.98
CA ASP A 212 12.37 10.34 -32.63
C ASP A 212 11.36 10.51 -33.77
N GLY A 213 10.90 11.74 -34.06
CA GLY A 213 10.06 12.07 -35.20
C GLY A 213 8.82 12.90 -34.86
N LEU A 214 7.87 12.94 -35.80
CA LEU A 214 6.60 13.65 -35.65
C LEU A 214 5.59 12.78 -34.91
N HIS A 215 5.18 13.22 -33.73
CA HIS A 215 4.15 12.59 -32.91
C HIS A 215 2.82 13.31 -33.07
N GLN A 216 1.78 12.54 -33.35
CA GLN A 216 0.43 13.04 -33.59
C GLN A 216 -0.52 12.44 -32.56
N SER A 217 -1.27 13.30 -31.86
CA SER A 217 -2.16 12.87 -30.77
C SER A 217 -3.46 13.67 -30.76
N ARG A 218 -4.58 12.96 -30.54
CA ARG A 218 -5.88 13.57 -30.23
C ARG A 218 -5.96 13.76 -28.71
N HIS A 219 -6.55 14.86 -28.23
CA HIS A 219 -6.81 15.03 -26.79
C HIS A 219 -7.89 14.01 -26.33
N GLN A 220 -8.13 13.73 -25.05
CA GLN A 220 -9.22 12.82 -24.63
C GLN A 220 -10.55 13.55 -24.35
N SER A 221 -10.52 14.85 -24.06
CA SER A 221 -11.70 15.72 -23.89
C SER A 221 -12.04 16.60 -25.11
N GLN A 222 -11.28 16.41 -26.19
CA GLN A 222 -11.45 16.69 -27.63
C GLN A 222 -12.15 17.94 -28.18
N PHE A 223 -12.75 18.84 -27.40
CA PHE A 223 -13.60 19.86 -28.01
C PHE A 223 -13.40 21.28 -27.43
N LEU A 224 -13.41 22.26 -28.34
CA LEU A 224 -13.58 23.68 -28.03
C LEU A 224 -14.91 24.15 -28.59
N LYS A 225 -15.48 25.19 -28.00
CA LYS A 225 -16.69 25.85 -28.48
C LYS A 225 -16.36 27.29 -28.81
N ILE A 226 -16.66 27.71 -30.04
CA ILE A 226 -16.42 29.09 -30.48
C ILE A 226 -17.27 30.03 -29.60
N THR A 227 -16.62 31.00 -28.97
CA THR A 227 -17.26 31.98 -28.09
C THR A 227 -17.42 33.33 -28.78
N SER A 228 -16.45 33.70 -29.63
CA SER A 228 -16.49 34.92 -30.42
C SER A 228 -16.04 34.68 -31.86
N THR A 229 -16.72 35.33 -32.81
CA THR A 229 -16.39 35.34 -34.24
C THR A 229 -15.90 36.70 -34.73
N THR A 230 -15.65 37.66 -33.85
CA THR A 230 -14.91 38.87 -34.24
C THR A 230 -13.45 38.49 -34.40
N SER A 231 -12.84 38.83 -35.54
CA SER A 231 -11.41 38.61 -35.75
C SER A 231 -10.60 39.37 -34.68
N PRO A 232 -9.76 38.68 -33.89
CA PRO A 232 -9.37 37.27 -34.05
C PRO A 232 -10.32 36.28 -33.30
N LEU A 233 -10.54 35.10 -33.88
CA LEU A 233 -11.52 34.11 -33.37
C LEU A 233 -11.10 33.48 -32.03
N PHE A 234 -12.05 33.38 -31.08
CA PHE A 234 -11.84 32.75 -29.77
C PHE A 234 -12.74 31.52 -29.57
N ALA A 235 -12.19 30.50 -28.90
CA ALA A 235 -12.95 29.34 -28.46
C ALA A 235 -12.54 28.85 -27.07
N ALA A 236 -13.51 28.42 -26.26
CA ALA A 236 -13.30 27.92 -24.91
C ALA A 236 -13.42 26.38 -24.87
N PRO A 237 -12.73 25.68 -23.95
CA PRO A 237 -12.99 24.27 -23.67
C PRO A 237 -14.46 24.02 -23.33
N VAL A 238 -15.04 22.93 -23.84
CA VAL A 238 -16.40 22.51 -23.43
C VAL A 238 -16.43 21.82 -22.07
N LEU A 239 -15.27 21.40 -21.56
CA LEU A 239 -15.06 20.92 -20.20
C LEU A 239 -13.88 21.65 -19.55
N PRO A 240 -13.93 21.95 -18.24
CA PRO A 240 -12.79 22.50 -17.52
C PRO A 240 -11.57 21.58 -17.66
N GLN A 241 -10.44 22.12 -18.13
CA GLN A 241 -9.20 21.36 -18.26
C GLN A 241 -8.45 21.36 -16.93
N LYS A 242 -8.78 20.44 -16.03
CA LYS A 242 -8.01 20.26 -14.79
C LYS A 242 -6.73 19.45 -15.08
N GLY A 243 -5.57 20.02 -14.73
CA GLY A 243 -4.29 19.29 -14.65
C GLY A 243 -3.71 18.77 -15.97
N SER A 244 -4.12 19.31 -17.11
CA SER A 244 -3.62 18.83 -18.42
C SER A 244 -2.40 19.62 -18.88
N ASN A 245 -1.22 18.98 -18.82
CA ASN A 245 0.03 19.44 -19.43
C ASN A 245 -0.01 19.43 -20.98
N TRP A 246 -1.18 19.12 -21.56
CA TRP A 246 -1.30 18.84 -22.99
C TRP A 246 -1.00 20.07 -23.85
N PHE A 247 -1.26 21.28 -23.34
CA PHE A 247 -0.96 22.57 -23.98
C PHE A 247 0.37 23.19 -23.51
N ASP A 248 1.21 22.49 -22.76
CA ASP A 248 2.46 23.07 -22.21
C ASP A 248 3.44 23.51 -23.30
N ASN A 249 3.40 22.83 -24.44
CA ASN A 249 4.23 23.17 -25.60
C ASN A 249 3.57 24.20 -26.51
N LEU A 250 2.46 24.82 -26.09
CA LEU A 250 1.84 25.91 -26.86
C LEU A 250 2.86 27.04 -27.02
N ARG A 251 3.09 27.48 -28.27
CA ARG A 251 4.11 28.45 -28.71
C ARG A 251 5.54 27.90 -28.87
N GLN A 252 5.80 26.62 -28.60
CA GLN A 252 7.07 26.03 -28.96
C GLN A 252 7.13 25.76 -30.48
N PRO A 253 8.27 25.98 -31.15
CA PRO A 253 8.38 25.82 -32.61
C PRO A 253 8.20 24.37 -33.07
N ASN A 254 8.43 23.40 -32.19
CA ASN A 254 8.27 21.98 -32.47
C ASN A 254 6.86 21.44 -32.15
N ALA A 255 5.90 22.29 -31.78
CA ALA A 255 4.56 21.85 -31.41
C ALA A 255 3.47 22.66 -32.13
N ARG A 256 2.42 21.97 -32.58
CA ARG A 256 1.24 22.57 -33.20
C ARG A 256 -0.03 22.00 -32.65
N TYR A 257 -1.01 22.87 -32.54
CA TYR A 257 -2.33 22.54 -32.03
C TYR A 257 -3.33 22.94 -33.11
N LEU A 258 -3.82 21.94 -33.83
CA LEU A 258 -4.73 22.12 -34.94
C LEU A 258 -6.17 21.97 -34.44
N VAL A 259 -7.08 22.73 -35.04
CA VAL A 259 -8.51 22.61 -34.79
C VAL A 259 -9.27 22.43 -36.09
N ARG A 260 -10.32 21.61 -36.05
CA ARG A 260 -11.24 21.43 -37.19
C ARG A 260 -12.66 21.63 -36.71
N LEU A 261 -13.48 22.24 -37.55
CA LEU A 261 -14.91 22.30 -37.28
C LEU A 261 -15.54 20.90 -37.29
N CYS A 262 -16.23 20.56 -36.21
CA CYS A 262 -17.03 19.34 -36.15
C CYS A 262 -18.40 19.57 -36.80
N ARG A 263 -18.86 18.59 -37.59
CA ARG A 263 -20.24 18.57 -38.07
C ARG A 263 -21.08 17.62 -37.25
N LEU A 264 -22.21 18.14 -36.80
CA LEU A 264 -23.21 17.39 -36.04
C LEU A 264 -23.88 16.36 -36.94
N GLN A 265 -23.80 15.09 -36.54
CA GLN A 265 -24.56 14.01 -37.16
C GLN A 265 -25.52 13.43 -36.12
N ALA A 266 -26.61 12.80 -36.58
CA ALA A 266 -27.37 11.94 -35.69
C ALA A 266 -26.68 10.59 -35.73
N ASP A 267 -26.20 10.15 -34.59
CA ASP A 267 -25.58 8.85 -34.42
C ASP A 267 -25.85 8.35 -33.00
N ASP A 268 -25.65 7.07 -32.79
CA ASP A 268 -25.76 6.47 -31.47
C ASP A 268 -24.54 6.86 -30.63
N ILE A 269 -24.79 7.32 -29.40
CA ILE A 269 -23.72 7.42 -28.40
C ILE A 269 -23.54 6.04 -27.80
N SER A 270 -22.38 5.44 -28.05
CA SER A 270 -21.95 4.26 -27.31
C SER A 270 -20.95 4.65 -26.23
N VAL A 271 -21.19 4.17 -25.02
CA VAL A 271 -20.34 4.34 -23.83
C VAL A 271 -19.71 3.00 -23.51
N ARG A 272 -18.46 3.02 -23.06
CA ARG A 272 -17.79 1.91 -22.39
C ARG A 272 -17.24 2.38 -21.07
N VAL A 273 -17.43 1.59 -20.03
CA VAL A 273 -16.80 1.83 -18.74
C VAL A 273 -15.85 0.68 -18.47
N LEU A 274 -14.60 1.02 -18.20
CA LEU A 274 -13.51 0.12 -17.89
C LEU A 274 -12.94 0.47 -16.52
N VAL A 275 -12.40 -0.52 -15.82
CA VAL A 275 -11.64 -0.32 -14.61
C VAL A 275 -10.21 0.08 -14.97
N GLU A 276 -9.74 1.19 -14.40
CA GLU A 276 -8.38 1.71 -14.55
C GLU A 276 -7.34 0.63 -14.19
N ASP A 277 -6.19 0.64 -14.86
CA ASP A 277 -5.11 -0.36 -14.81
C ASP A 277 -5.42 -1.77 -15.34
N THR A 278 -6.65 -2.26 -15.17
CA THR A 278 -7.02 -3.64 -15.55
C THR A 278 -7.74 -3.73 -16.90
N ASN A 279 -8.30 -2.62 -17.41
CA ASN A 279 -9.13 -2.56 -18.61
C ASN A 279 -10.33 -3.54 -18.60
N VAL A 280 -10.74 -4.03 -17.41
CA VAL A 280 -11.89 -4.93 -17.26
C VAL A 280 -13.18 -4.12 -17.41
N PRO A 281 -14.18 -4.58 -18.17
CA PRO A 281 -15.44 -3.86 -18.30
C PRO A 281 -16.23 -3.77 -16.99
N ARG A 282 -16.87 -2.62 -16.74
CA ARG A 282 -17.68 -2.37 -15.54
C ARG A 282 -19.18 -2.32 -15.83
N GLU A 283 -19.90 -3.31 -15.32
CA GLU A 283 -21.36 -3.38 -15.32
C GLU A 283 -21.99 -2.50 -14.24
N GLY A 284 -23.25 -2.09 -14.47
CA GLY A 284 -24.11 -1.45 -13.47
C GLY A 284 -23.82 0.02 -13.21
N CYS A 285 -22.98 0.67 -14.04
CA CYS A 285 -22.76 2.10 -13.95
C CYS A 285 -23.99 2.85 -14.46
N LEU A 286 -24.48 3.81 -13.69
CA LEU A 286 -25.57 4.70 -14.12
C LEU A 286 -25.03 5.66 -15.16
N VAL A 287 -25.79 5.88 -16.25
CA VAL A 287 -25.42 6.74 -17.36
C VAL A 287 -26.47 7.82 -17.56
N TRP A 288 -26.04 9.08 -17.67
CA TRP A 288 -26.86 10.22 -18.04
C TRP A 288 -26.30 10.90 -19.29
N LEU A 289 -27.19 11.34 -20.16
CA LEU A 289 -26.91 12.08 -21.39
C LEU A 289 -27.58 13.45 -21.30
N THR A 290 -26.80 14.51 -21.07
CA THR A 290 -27.33 15.87 -20.95
C THR A 290 -26.81 16.78 -22.07
N ASN A 291 -27.60 17.75 -22.52
CA ASN A 291 -27.16 18.76 -23.51
C ASN A 291 -26.47 19.97 -22.89
N ARG A 292 -26.37 20.01 -21.55
CA ARG A 292 -25.61 21.00 -20.78
C ARG A 292 -24.63 20.31 -19.85
N LEU A 293 -23.49 20.95 -19.62
CA LEU A 293 -22.49 20.52 -18.64
C LEU A 293 -23.13 20.52 -17.24
N PRO A 294 -23.20 19.37 -16.55
CA PRO A 294 -23.70 19.33 -15.18
C PRO A 294 -22.83 20.15 -14.23
N LYS A 295 -23.45 20.91 -13.33
CA LYS A 295 -22.73 21.63 -12.29
C LYS A 295 -22.22 20.65 -11.23
N PRO A 296 -21.07 20.92 -10.58
CA PRO A 296 -20.63 20.13 -9.43
C PRO A 296 -21.72 20.07 -8.36
N GLY A 297 -22.07 18.86 -7.90
CA GLY A 297 -23.11 18.63 -6.89
C GLY A 297 -24.56 18.71 -7.40
N GLU A 298 -24.78 18.91 -8.70
CA GLU A 298 -26.12 18.92 -9.27
C GLU A 298 -26.72 17.51 -9.33
N GLU A 299 -27.93 17.36 -8.79
CA GLU A 299 -28.77 16.17 -8.98
C GLU A 299 -29.20 16.07 -10.44
N LEU A 300 -28.93 14.93 -11.08
CA LEU A 300 -29.21 14.72 -12.50
C LEU A 300 -30.60 14.16 -12.79
N GLY A 301 -31.39 13.85 -11.77
CA GLY A 301 -32.65 13.14 -11.92
C GLY A 301 -32.45 11.70 -12.42
N ASP A 302 -33.44 11.20 -13.14
CA ASP A 302 -33.47 9.83 -13.65
C ASP A 302 -32.36 9.59 -14.68
N CYS A 303 -31.70 8.42 -14.59
CA CYS A 303 -30.67 8.03 -15.54
C CYS A 303 -31.27 7.53 -16.87
N ASP A 304 -30.56 7.75 -17.96
CA ASP A 304 -30.90 7.22 -19.29
C ASP A 304 -30.70 5.70 -19.37
N GLY A 305 -29.90 5.13 -18.47
CA GLY A 305 -29.81 3.69 -18.26
C GLY A 305 -28.56 3.26 -17.49
N THR A 306 -28.28 1.95 -17.54
CA THR A 306 -27.13 1.33 -16.87
C THR A 306 -26.24 0.58 -17.86
N THR A 307 -24.94 0.52 -17.59
CA THR A 307 -24.02 -0.32 -18.38
C THR A 307 -24.32 -1.81 -18.17
N ASN A 308 -24.22 -2.60 -19.24
CA ASN A 308 -24.40 -4.05 -19.23
C ASN A 308 -23.13 -4.79 -18.75
N ALA A 309 -23.15 -6.13 -18.76
CA ALA A 309 -22.02 -7.00 -18.39
C ALA A 309 -20.71 -6.72 -19.15
N GLN A 310 -20.78 -6.16 -20.37
CA GLN A 310 -19.61 -5.75 -21.17
C GLN A 310 -19.19 -4.31 -20.88
N GLY A 311 -19.72 -3.71 -19.81
CA GLY A 311 -19.52 -2.32 -19.44
C GLY A 311 -20.01 -1.33 -20.48
N ALA A 312 -20.94 -1.74 -21.34
CA ALA A 312 -21.40 -0.94 -22.48
C ALA A 312 -22.81 -0.38 -22.25
N PHE A 313 -23.05 0.81 -22.80
CA PHE A 313 -24.36 1.44 -22.89
C PHE A 313 -24.47 2.14 -24.24
N THR A 314 -25.61 2.03 -24.91
CA THR A 314 -25.83 2.70 -26.20
C THR A 314 -27.20 3.37 -26.20
N SER A 315 -27.26 4.61 -26.68
CA SER A 315 -28.51 5.34 -26.82
C SER A 315 -28.47 6.29 -28.00
N LYS A 316 -29.65 6.58 -28.57
CA LYS A 316 -29.81 7.56 -29.64
C LYS A 316 -29.58 8.96 -29.08
N ALA A 317 -28.67 9.71 -29.70
CA ALA A 317 -28.37 11.07 -29.27
C ALA A 317 -28.97 12.12 -30.20
N ALA A 318 -29.29 13.28 -29.64
CA ALA A 318 -29.68 14.45 -30.40
C ALA A 318 -28.50 14.97 -31.24
N LYS A 319 -28.81 15.69 -32.32
CA LYS A 319 -27.80 16.35 -33.18
C LYS A 319 -27.24 17.61 -32.50
N GLU A 320 -26.64 17.46 -31.33
CA GLU A 320 -26.01 18.54 -30.57
C GLU A 320 -24.85 18.02 -29.71
N MET A 321 -24.16 18.93 -29.01
CA MET A 321 -23.13 18.57 -28.04
C MET A 321 -23.78 17.89 -26.84
N MET A 322 -23.34 16.68 -26.52
CA MET A 322 -23.83 15.90 -25.38
C MET A 322 -22.75 15.79 -24.32
N TYR A 323 -23.17 15.72 -23.07
CA TYR A 323 -22.34 15.45 -21.91
C TYR A 323 -22.78 14.11 -21.36
N VAL A 324 -21.88 13.14 -21.43
CA VAL A 324 -22.12 11.81 -20.89
C VAL A 324 -21.56 11.80 -19.50
N THR A 325 -22.42 11.62 -18.51
CA THR A 325 -22.02 11.40 -17.14
C THR A 325 -22.19 9.93 -16.81
N ILE A 326 -21.18 9.31 -16.24
CA ILE A 326 -21.30 8.01 -15.59
C ILE A 326 -21.18 8.16 -14.09
N ALA A 327 -21.87 7.29 -13.34
CA ALA A 327 -21.65 7.14 -11.90
C ALA A 327 -21.51 5.68 -11.50
N THR A 328 -20.58 5.44 -10.57
CA THR A 328 -20.30 4.14 -9.94
C THR A 328 -20.07 4.37 -8.45
N GLY A 329 -21.04 3.97 -7.62
CA GLY A 329 -21.01 4.29 -6.18
C GLY A 329 -20.96 5.80 -5.94
N SER A 330 -19.89 6.29 -5.29
CA SER A 330 -19.66 7.71 -5.02
C SER A 330 -18.89 8.45 -6.12
N GLU A 331 -18.35 7.74 -7.11
CA GLU A 331 -17.57 8.34 -8.19
C GLU A 331 -18.48 8.75 -9.34
N ARG A 332 -18.25 9.96 -9.87
CA ARG A 332 -18.97 10.50 -11.01
C ARG A 332 -18.00 11.15 -11.98
N GLN A 333 -18.02 10.71 -13.23
CA GLN A 333 -17.18 11.26 -14.29
C GLN A 333 -18.05 11.80 -15.41
N THR A 334 -17.61 12.88 -16.06
CA THR A 334 -18.32 13.47 -17.20
C THR A 334 -17.37 13.68 -18.37
N LYS A 335 -17.74 13.19 -19.54
CA LYS A 335 -17.04 13.43 -20.80
C LYS A 335 -17.96 14.14 -21.79
N ALA A 336 -17.37 15.02 -22.58
CA ALA A 336 -18.03 15.77 -23.62
C ALA A 336 -17.98 14.94 -24.92
N VAL A 337 -19.12 14.76 -25.57
CA VAL A 337 -19.30 13.85 -26.70
C VAL A 337 -20.08 14.57 -27.78
N LEU A 338 -19.64 14.38 -29.02
CA LEU A 338 -20.34 14.90 -30.19
C LEU A 338 -20.72 13.70 -31.09
N PRO A 339 -22.01 13.37 -31.23
CA PRO A 339 -22.45 12.23 -32.03
C PRO A 339 -21.92 12.28 -33.46
N GLY A 340 -21.41 11.15 -33.95
CA GLY A 340 -20.81 11.00 -35.27
C GLY A 340 -19.40 11.60 -35.43
N VAL A 341 -18.74 12.01 -34.35
CA VAL A 341 -17.36 12.53 -34.38
C VAL A 341 -16.44 11.76 -33.44
N GLY A 342 -15.41 11.11 -34.00
CA GLY A 342 -14.40 10.37 -33.22
C GLY A 342 -14.61 8.85 -33.28
N ASN A 343 -13.93 8.12 -32.39
CA ASN A 343 -14.12 6.67 -32.26
C ASN A 343 -15.55 6.45 -31.74
N GLY A 344 -16.33 5.58 -32.39
CA GLY A 344 -17.76 5.36 -32.11
C GLY A 344 -18.13 4.90 -30.69
N GLN A 345 -17.17 4.86 -29.75
CA GLN A 345 -17.37 4.52 -28.36
C GLN A 345 -16.59 5.45 -27.43
N VAL A 346 -17.30 6.05 -26.47
CA VAL A 346 -16.78 6.91 -25.42
C VAL A 346 -16.35 6.05 -24.25
N VAL A 347 -15.05 5.95 -24.02
CA VAL A 347 -14.50 5.12 -22.94
C VAL A 347 -14.33 5.96 -21.68
N PHE A 348 -14.83 5.47 -20.56
CA PHE A 348 -14.53 5.95 -19.22
C PHE A 348 -13.66 4.93 -18.50
N GLU A 349 -12.62 5.41 -17.86
CA GLU A 349 -11.77 4.62 -16.98
C GLU A 349 -12.09 5.06 -15.57
N ILE A 350 -12.68 4.15 -14.80
CA ILE A 350 -13.02 4.40 -13.40
C ILE A 350 -11.98 3.73 -12.52
N GLN A 351 -11.69 4.34 -11.39
CA GLN A 351 -10.81 3.71 -10.42
C GLN A 351 -11.42 2.39 -9.95
N PRO A 352 -10.61 1.36 -9.63
CA PRO A 352 -11.09 0.08 -9.14
C PRO A 352 -11.95 0.23 -7.88
N THR A 353 -13.28 0.28 -8.06
CA THR A 353 -14.23 0.19 -6.95
C THR A 353 -14.32 -1.28 -6.52
N GLY A 354 -13.45 -1.73 -5.59
CA GLY A 354 -13.65 -3.05 -4.97
C GLY A 354 -12.49 -3.83 -4.33
N GLY A 355 -11.28 -3.30 -4.14
CA GLY A 355 -10.20 -4.07 -3.48
C GLY A 355 -10.33 -4.18 -1.95
N LYS A 356 -10.86 -3.14 -1.30
CA LYS A 356 -10.86 -3.02 0.18
C LYS A 356 -11.48 -4.23 0.90
N PRO A 357 -12.67 -4.75 0.53
CA PRO A 357 -13.26 -5.90 1.24
C PRO A 357 -12.40 -7.16 1.21
N LYS A 358 -11.62 -7.39 0.14
CA LYS A 358 -10.69 -8.53 0.04
C LYS A 358 -9.54 -8.39 1.04
N TYR A 359 -8.93 -7.22 1.11
CA TYR A 359 -7.86 -6.95 2.08
C TYR A 359 -8.40 -6.93 3.51
N LEU A 360 -9.62 -6.42 3.74
CA LEU A 360 -10.29 -6.52 5.05
C LEU A 360 -10.57 -7.97 5.45
N ALA A 361 -10.96 -8.85 4.51
CA ALA A 361 -11.13 -10.26 4.80
C ALA A 361 -9.80 -10.97 5.09
N GLN A 362 -8.71 -10.59 4.42
CA GLN A 362 -7.36 -11.10 4.72
C GLN A 362 -6.87 -10.62 6.08
N LEU A 363 -7.06 -9.33 6.41
CA LEU A 363 -6.76 -8.76 7.72
C LEU A 363 -7.58 -9.43 8.81
N LYS A 364 -8.87 -9.67 8.58
CA LYS A 364 -9.74 -10.38 9.51
C LYS A 364 -9.28 -11.82 9.75
N ARG A 365 -8.87 -12.56 8.71
CA ARG A 365 -8.27 -13.90 8.89
C ARG A 365 -6.99 -13.85 9.70
N LEU A 366 -6.15 -12.83 9.48
CA LEU A 366 -4.93 -12.65 10.26
C LEU A 366 -5.26 -12.34 11.73
N GLU A 367 -6.26 -11.49 11.97
CA GLU A 367 -6.80 -11.17 13.29
C GLU A 367 -7.36 -12.42 13.99
N ASP A 368 -8.14 -13.23 13.30
CA ASP A 368 -8.69 -14.50 13.82
C ASP A 368 -7.55 -15.46 14.20
N ASN A 369 -6.51 -15.58 13.36
CA ASN A 369 -5.33 -16.40 13.65
C ASN A 369 -4.56 -15.89 14.89
N ILE A 370 -4.41 -14.57 15.04
CA ILE A 370 -3.78 -13.96 16.23
C ILE A 370 -4.62 -14.27 17.47
N GLN A 371 -5.95 -14.10 17.40
CA GLN A 371 -6.85 -14.37 18.51
C GLN A 371 -6.86 -15.85 18.91
N ASP A 372 -6.90 -16.76 17.94
CA ASP A 372 -6.83 -18.20 18.19
C ASP A 372 -5.49 -18.59 18.79
N GLY A 373 -4.38 -18.03 18.29
CA GLY A 373 -3.05 -18.27 18.85
C GLY A 373 -2.92 -17.74 20.29
N VAL A 374 -3.43 -16.55 20.59
CA VAL A 374 -3.49 -15.99 21.96
C VAL A 374 -4.38 -16.85 22.87
N ARG A 375 -5.53 -17.33 22.38
CA ARG A 375 -6.39 -18.24 23.15
C ARG A 375 -5.65 -19.53 23.48
N LEU A 376 -5.01 -20.16 22.49
CA LEU A 376 -4.24 -21.39 22.69
C LEU A 376 -3.05 -21.19 23.64
N LEU A 377 -2.40 -20.02 23.57
CA LEU A 377 -1.34 -19.64 24.50
C LEU A 377 -1.88 -19.52 25.93
N ASN A 378 -3.01 -18.83 26.12
CA ASN A 378 -3.66 -18.69 27.43
C ASN A 378 -4.11 -20.05 28.00
N ASP A 379 -4.67 -20.92 27.16
CA ASP A 379 -5.02 -22.29 27.53
C ASP A 379 -3.78 -23.07 27.96
N GLN A 380 -2.65 -22.91 27.26
CA GLN A 380 -1.41 -23.54 27.67
C GLN A 380 -0.82 -22.96 28.94
N ILE A 381 -0.87 -21.64 29.13
CA ILE A 381 -0.46 -21.01 30.39
C ILE A 381 -1.29 -21.57 31.55
N SER A 382 -2.60 -21.76 31.37
CA SER A 382 -3.46 -22.37 32.38
C SER A 382 -3.10 -23.84 32.65
N LYS A 383 -2.77 -24.62 31.62
CA LYS A 383 -2.29 -26.01 31.78
C LYS A 383 -0.94 -26.07 32.49
N ILE A 384 -0.02 -25.15 32.15
CA ILE A 384 1.28 -24.99 32.82
C ILE A 384 1.06 -24.66 34.29
N GLN A 385 0.21 -23.69 34.63
CA GLN A 385 -0.15 -23.35 36.01
C GLN A 385 -0.73 -24.57 36.74
N SER A 386 -1.66 -25.28 36.11
CA SER A 386 -2.25 -26.50 36.69
C SER A 386 -1.23 -27.63 36.88
N ALA A 387 -0.21 -27.73 36.04
CA ALA A 387 0.88 -28.69 36.19
C ALA A 387 1.86 -28.26 37.30
N ILE A 388 2.13 -26.96 37.42
CA ILE A 388 2.88 -26.37 38.54
C ILE A 388 2.17 -26.63 39.87
N ASP A 389 0.86 -26.42 39.95
CA ASP A 389 0.06 -26.66 41.16
C ASP A 389 0.05 -28.14 41.56
N ARG A 390 0.18 -29.03 40.57
CA ARG A 390 0.30 -30.49 40.77
C ARG A 390 1.73 -30.97 40.99
N ASN A 391 2.72 -30.08 40.98
CA ASN A 391 4.16 -30.41 41.03
C ASN A 391 4.62 -31.39 39.91
N ASP A 392 3.95 -31.40 38.75
CA ASP A 392 4.30 -32.24 37.61
C ASP A 392 5.23 -31.47 36.66
N TYR A 393 6.50 -31.43 37.03
CA TYR A 393 7.48 -30.61 36.32
C TYR A 393 7.89 -31.14 34.95
N GLN A 394 7.72 -32.45 34.70
CA GLN A 394 7.98 -33.02 33.38
C GLN A 394 6.88 -32.56 32.39
N ALA A 395 5.63 -32.56 32.83
CA ALA A 395 4.53 -31.98 32.05
C ALA A 395 4.72 -30.47 31.81
N VAL A 396 5.17 -29.71 32.81
CA VAL A 396 5.49 -28.27 32.63
C VAL A 396 6.50 -28.07 31.51
N GLN A 397 7.57 -28.87 31.48
CA GLN A 397 8.62 -28.70 30.46
C GLN A 397 8.11 -29.01 29.05
N THR A 398 7.29 -30.05 28.88
CA THR A 398 6.64 -30.36 27.60
C THR A 398 5.68 -29.26 27.16
N LEU A 399 4.81 -28.80 28.06
CA LEU A 399 3.79 -27.77 27.76
C LEU A 399 4.44 -26.41 27.45
N VAL A 400 5.58 -26.09 28.06
CA VAL A 400 6.38 -24.90 27.72
C VAL A 400 6.94 -25.03 26.31
N THR A 401 7.55 -26.16 25.94
CA THR A 401 8.06 -26.36 24.56
C THR A 401 6.94 -26.30 23.53
N GLU A 402 5.76 -26.85 23.83
CA GLU A 402 4.59 -26.72 22.97
C GLU A 402 4.18 -25.25 22.82
N ALA A 403 4.12 -24.49 23.92
CA ALA A 403 3.79 -23.07 23.91
C ALA A 403 4.73 -22.25 23.02
N GLN A 404 6.01 -22.62 22.92
CA GLN A 404 6.98 -21.94 22.04
C GLN A 404 6.63 -22.04 20.55
N THR A 405 5.79 -22.99 20.16
CA THR A 405 5.42 -23.26 18.76
C THR A 405 4.01 -22.78 18.39
N ILE A 406 3.23 -22.26 19.36
CA ILE A 406 1.82 -21.90 19.16
C ILE A 406 1.66 -20.64 18.30
N LEU A 407 2.52 -19.64 18.48
CA LEU A 407 2.40 -18.36 17.79
C LEU A 407 3.71 -18.01 17.06
N ASP A 408 3.73 -18.16 15.74
CA ASP A 408 4.83 -17.74 14.88
C ASP A 408 4.67 -16.25 14.50
N VAL A 409 5.04 -15.38 15.44
CA VAL A 409 4.99 -13.92 15.29
C VAL A 409 5.76 -13.44 14.03
N PRO A 410 6.99 -13.93 13.73
CA PRO A 410 7.69 -13.57 12.49
C PRO A 410 6.91 -13.88 11.21
N SER A 411 6.27 -15.05 11.12
CA SER A 411 5.45 -15.42 9.96
C SER A 411 4.22 -14.52 9.84
N LEU A 412 3.51 -14.25 10.95
CA LEU A 412 2.34 -13.37 10.95
C LEU A 412 2.71 -11.93 10.56
N ARG A 413 3.87 -11.43 11.02
CA ARG A 413 4.39 -10.10 10.66
C ARG A 413 4.76 -10.03 9.17
N THR A 414 5.30 -11.11 8.62
CA THR A 414 5.57 -11.23 7.17
C THR A 414 4.27 -11.18 6.37
N GLN A 415 3.24 -11.92 6.77
CA GLN A 415 1.94 -11.93 6.11
C GLN A 415 1.26 -10.55 6.18
N LEU A 416 1.30 -9.88 7.33
CA LEU A 416 0.79 -8.51 7.50
C LEU A 416 1.50 -7.51 6.56
N ASN A 417 2.83 -7.59 6.48
CA ASN A 417 3.63 -6.77 5.57
C ASN A 417 3.30 -7.06 4.11
N GLN A 418 3.06 -8.32 3.75
CA GLN A 418 2.69 -8.71 2.39
C GLN A 418 1.29 -8.20 2.01
N ILE A 419 0.33 -8.23 2.94
CA ILE A 419 -1.00 -7.61 2.74
C ILE A 419 -0.86 -6.09 2.54
N SER A 420 -0.03 -5.43 3.35
CA SER A 420 0.26 -4.00 3.24
C SER A 420 0.88 -3.63 1.88
N GLN A 421 1.92 -4.35 1.46
CA GLN A 421 2.59 -4.14 0.17
C GLN A 421 1.65 -4.40 -1.02
N ASN A 422 0.84 -5.44 -0.94
CA ASN A 422 -0.14 -5.77 -1.99
C ASN A 422 -1.29 -4.76 -2.06
N ALA A 423 -1.72 -4.18 -0.93
CA ALA A 423 -2.73 -3.11 -0.90
C ALA A 423 -2.15 -1.80 -1.43
N LEU A 424 -0.90 -1.47 -1.06
CA LEU A 424 -0.17 -0.32 -1.57
C LEU A 424 0.04 -0.42 -3.09
N GLY A 425 0.48 -1.58 -3.59
CA GLY A 425 0.65 -1.84 -5.03
C GLY A 425 -0.64 -1.85 -5.82
N ALA A 426 -1.79 -2.01 -5.15
CA ALA A 426 -3.13 -1.95 -5.75
C ALA A 426 -3.86 -0.62 -5.48
N GLY A 427 -3.22 0.37 -4.86
CA GLY A 427 -3.81 1.68 -4.59
C GLY A 427 -4.95 1.68 -3.56
N VAL A 428 -5.05 0.66 -2.68
CA VAL A 428 -6.15 0.51 -1.73
C VAL A 428 -5.75 0.99 -0.32
N ASP A 429 -6.49 1.97 0.23
CA ASP A 429 -6.25 2.45 1.61
C ASP A 429 -6.88 1.53 2.67
N ILE A 430 -6.01 0.82 3.38
CA ILE A 430 -6.32 -0.05 4.53
C ILE A 430 -5.61 0.39 5.81
N ARG A 431 -5.05 1.61 5.87
CA ARG A 431 -4.13 2.02 6.96
C ARG A 431 -4.73 1.90 8.36
N GLN A 432 -6.01 2.24 8.52
CA GLN A 432 -6.70 2.15 9.80
C GLN A 432 -6.86 0.69 10.26
N ASP A 433 -7.36 -0.17 9.37
CA ASP A 433 -7.58 -1.59 9.65
C ASP A 433 -6.25 -2.33 9.88
N LEU A 434 -5.23 -2.00 9.08
CA LEU A 434 -3.86 -2.47 9.27
C LEU A 434 -3.35 -2.09 10.66
N GLY A 435 -3.56 -0.83 11.10
CA GLY A 435 -3.15 -0.36 12.43
C GLY A 435 -3.79 -1.13 13.59
N ILE A 436 -5.05 -1.54 13.45
CA ILE A 436 -5.75 -2.37 14.46
C ILE A 436 -5.09 -3.74 14.56
N VAL A 437 -4.83 -4.40 13.44
CA VAL A 437 -4.22 -5.74 13.41
C VAL A 437 -2.76 -5.68 13.86
N THR A 438 -2.01 -4.64 13.48
CA THR A 438 -0.65 -4.39 13.99
C THR A 438 -0.65 -4.26 15.50
N ALA A 439 -1.54 -3.45 16.08
CA ALA A 439 -1.61 -3.28 17.53
C ALA A 439 -1.95 -4.59 18.26
N LYS A 440 -2.83 -5.43 17.69
CA LYS A 440 -3.14 -6.77 18.23
C LYS A 440 -1.95 -7.71 18.14
N LEU A 441 -1.21 -7.67 17.03
CA LEU A 441 0.00 -8.48 16.87
C LEU A 441 1.11 -8.04 17.85
N ASP A 442 1.31 -6.74 18.02
CA ASP A 442 2.26 -6.18 18.99
C ASP A 442 1.85 -6.56 20.43
N GLN A 443 0.56 -6.53 20.76
CA GLN A 443 0.06 -6.98 22.07
C GLN A 443 0.28 -8.49 22.28
N ALA A 444 0.05 -9.31 21.24
CA ALA A 444 0.30 -10.75 21.30
C ALA A 444 1.80 -11.05 21.45
N GLU A 445 2.66 -10.31 20.75
CA GLU A 445 4.13 -10.40 20.87
C GLU A 445 4.58 -10.06 22.29
N GLN A 446 4.06 -8.98 22.90
CA GLN A 446 4.36 -8.65 24.30
C GLN A 446 3.91 -9.73 25.28
N GLN A 447 2.72 -10.30 25.09
CA GLN A 447 2.23 -11.41 25.93
C GLN A 447 3.11 -12.67 25.75
N PHE A 448 3.54 -12.94 24.52
CA PHE A 448 4.40 -14.08 24.21
C PHE A 448 5.81 -13.92 24.78
N ASP A 449 6.43 -12.75 24.62
CA ASP A 449 7.75 -12.43 25.18
C ASP A 449 7.77 -12.49 26.71
N PHE A 450 6.72 -11.96 27.35
CA PHE A 450 6.53 -12.06 28.80
C PHE A 450 6.40 -13.53 29.27
N SER A 451 5.75 -14.38 28.48
CA SER A 451 5.60 -15.81 28.81
C SER A 451 6.88 -16.63 28.60
N GLN A 452 7.71 -16.29 27.60
CA GLN A 452 8.89 -17.06 27.20
C GLN A 452 10.14 -16.81 28.07
N GLN A 453 10.46 -15.55 28.37
CA GLN A 453 11.75 -15.23 29.00
C GLN A 453 11.75 -15.45 30.53
N ASP A 454 10.61 -15.29 31.19
CA ASP A 454 10.55 -15.32 32.66
C ASP A 454 10.06 -16.68 33.20
N GLN A 455 9.12 -17.38 32.55
CA GLN A 455 8.55 -18.60 33.15
C GLN A 455 9.49 -19.82 33.08
N ALA A 456 10.26 -20.00 32.00
CA ALA A 456 11.20 -21.12 31.88
C ALA A 456 12.40 -20.99 32.83
N LYS A 457 12.95 -19.77 32.98
CA LYS A 457 14.04 -19.49 33.91
C LYS A 457 13.59 -19.57 35.36
N VAL A 458 12.39 -19.05 35.67
CA VAL A 458 11.82 -19.13 37.01
C VAL A 458 11.47 -20.58 37.37
N GLY A 459 10.91 -21.37 36.44
CA GLY A 459 10.64 -22.80 36.66
C GLY A 459 11.90 -23.60 36.97
N ALA A 460 12.98 -23.41 36.20
CA ALA A 460 14.27 -24.05 36.45
C ALA A 460 14.87 -23.63 37.80
N ARG A 461 14.81 -22.34 38.15
CA ARG A 461 15.29 -21.84 39.45
C ARG A 461 14.45 -22.36 40.62
N ILE A 462 13.14 -22.53 40.44
CA ILE A 462 12.25 -23.12 41.44
C ILE A 462 12.64 -24.59 41.71
N GLN A 463 12.97 -25.37 40.67
CA GLN A 463 13.47 -26.74 40.85
C GLN A 463 14.81 -26.78 41.60
N GLU A 464 15.75 -25.91 41.22
CA GLU A 464 17.04 -25.81 41.90
C GLU A 464 16.86 -25.43 43.37
N LEU A 465 16.01 -24.43 43.65
CA LEU A 465 15.68 -24.02 45.01
C LEU A 465 15.01 -25.12 45.82
N ALA A 466 14.09 -25.90 45.23
CA ALA A 466 13.46 -27.02 45.92
C ALA A 466 14.50 -28.06 46.39
N LYS A 467 15.50 -28.34 45.54
CA LYS A 467 16.63 -29.19 45.89
C LYS A 467 17.52 -28.54 46.97
N GLU A 468 17.91 -27.28 46.79
CA GLU A 468 18.71 -26.55 47.79
C GLU A 468 18.02 -26.46 49.17
N ILE A 469 16.69 -26.36 49.20
CA ILE A 469 15.83 -26.37 50.40
C ILE A 469 15.88 -27.74 51.08
N ALA A 470 15.70 -28.83 50.31
CA ALA A 470 15.77 -30.19 50.84
C ALA A 470 17.16 -30.50 51.41
N ASP A 471 18.22 -30.18 50.66
CA ASP A 471 19.61 -30.38 51.07
C ASP A 471 19.95 -29.56 52.32
N ALA A 472 19.55 -28.28 52.38
CA ALA A 472 19.79 -27.43 53.55
C ALA A 472 19.03 -27.92 54.80
N LYS A 473 17.79 -28.41 54.63
CA LYS A 473 16.99 -28.99 55.72
C LYS A 473 17.63 -30.29 56.24
N GLN A 474 18.10 -31.16 55.35
CA GLN A 474 18.76 -32.41 55.73
C GLN A 474 20.11 -32.16 56.42
N ALA A 475 20.87 -31.17 55.95
CA ALA A 475 22.15 -30.79 56.54
C ALA A 475 22.03 -29.95 57.83
N GLY A 476 20.82 -29.57 58.26
CA GLY A 476 20.62 -28.73 59.45
C GLY A 476 21.12 -27.28 59.29
N LEU A 477 21.24 -26.80 58.05
CA LEU A 477 21.72 -25.43 57.73
C LEU A 477 20.53 -24.44 57.72
N TRP A 478 20.00 -24.15 58.90
CA TRP A 478 18.69 -23.47 59.07
C TRP A 478 18.61 -22.06 58.48
N LEU A 479 19.68 -21.26 58.57
CA LEU A 479 19.72 -19.92 57.95
C LEU A 479 19.71 -19.99 56.42
N LYS A 480 20.45 -20.95 55.85
CA LYS A 480 20.45 -21.21 54.40
C LYS A 480 19.08 -21.70 53.95
N TYR A 481 18.50 -22.61 54.72
CA TYR A 481 17.17 -23.14 54.50
C TYR A 481 16.08 -22.05 54.53
N GLU A 482 16.07 -21.16 55.53
CA GLU A 482 15.15 -20.01 55.60
C GLU A 482 15.32 -19.09 54.39
N SER A 483 16.56 -18.74 54.04
CA SER A 483 16.87 -17.86 52.91
C SER A 483 16.37 -18.44 51.57
N ARG A 484 16.62 -19.73 51.32
CA ARG A 484 16.15 -20.41 50.10
C ARG A 484 14.64 -20.56 50.07
N LEU A 485 14.01 -20.83 51.22
CA LEU A 485 12.56 -20.91 51.33
C LEU A 485 11.90 -19.55 51.04
N LYS A 486 12.47 -18.44 51.51
CA LYS A 486 12.03 -17.08 51.15
C LYS A 486 12.14 -16.81 49.66
N GLU A 487 13.29 -17.17 49.06
CA GLU A 487 13.53 -17.00 47.62
C GLU A 487 12.52 -17.80 46.79
N TYR A 488 12.27 -19.05 47.19
CA TYR A 488 11.27 -19.95 46.58
C TYR A 488 9.86 -19.37 46.64
N ILE A 489 9.41 -18.90 47.82
CA ILE A 489 8.09 -18.29 48.00
C ILE A 489 7.95 -17.01 47.16
N ARG A 490 9.00 -16.17 47.11
CA ARG A 490 9.00 -14.95 46.31
C ARG A 490 8.80 -15.25 44.82
N LEU A 491 9.53 -16.23 44.29
CA LEU A 491 9.42 -16.62 42.88
C LEU A 491 8.06 -17.26 42.56
N ARG A 492 7.55 -18.13 43.44
CA ARG A 492 6.21 -18.73 43.35
C ARG A 492 5.09 -17.68 43.35
N LYS A 493 5.18 -16.64 44.18
CA LYS A 493 4.26 -15.49 44.16
C LYS A 493 4.36 -14.68 42.86
N GLY A 494 5.57 -14.46 42.37
CA GLY A 494 5.81 -13.71 41.12
C GLY A 494 5.15 -14.35 39.90
N ILE A 495 5.00 -15.68 39.89
CA ILE A 495 4.32 -16.43 38.81
C ILE A 495 2.84 -16.74 39.13
N GLY A 496 2.29 -16.16 40.19
CA GLY A 496 0.88 -16.33 40.56
C GLY A 496 0.51 -17.70 41.17
N ALA A 497 1.50 -18.49 41.61
CA ALA A 497 1.29 -19.82 42.19
C ALA A 497 1.79 -19.88 43.66
N PRO A 498 1.13 -19.20 44.62
CA PRO A 498 1.57 -19.15 46.01
C PRO A 498 1.51 -20.52 46.69
N ASP A 499 2.52 -20.82 47.51
CA ASP A 499 2.63 -22.08 48.25
C ASP A 499 2.36 -21.86 49.74
N ALA A 500 1.10 -22.05 50.14
CA ALA A 500 0.68 -21.86 51.53
C ALA A 500 1.41 -22.81 52.51
N ALA A 501 1.83 -24.00 52.05
CA ALA A 501 2.57 -24.94 52.89
C ALA A 501 4.00 -24.42 53.13
N ALA A 502 4.68 -23.95 52.08
CA ALA A 502 6.00 -23.33 52.21
C ALA A 502 5.95 -22.05 53.06
N GLU A 503 4.91 -21.23 52.92
CA GLU A 503 4.70 -20.03 53.75
C GLU A 503 4.50 -20.36 55.23
N LYS A 504 3.65 -21.35 55.53
CA LYS A 504 3.44 -21.84 56.89
C LYS A 504 4.74 -22.39 57.47
N GLN A 505 5.51 -23.12 56.67
CA GLN A 505 6.81 -23.67 57.05
C GLN A 505 7.84 -22.55 57.32
N LEU A 506 7.89 -21.51 56.48
CA LEU A 506 8.71 -20.33 56.71
C LEU A 506 8.34 -19.64 58.03
N ALA A 507 7.04 -19.44 58.29
CA ALA A 507 6.56 -18.84 59.53
C ALA A 507 6.94 -19.68 60.77
N GLN A 508 6.85 -21.02 60.66
CA GLN A 508 7.28 -21.93 61.72
C GLN A 508 8.77 -21.81 62.00
N ILE A 509 9.62 -21.86 60.97
CA ILE A 509 11.08 -21.73 61.11
C ILE A 509 11.45 -20.37 61.68
N GLN A 510 10.81 -19.29 61.21
CA GLN A 510 11.06 -17.94 61.71
C GLN A 510 10.68 -17.79 63.18
N ASN A 511 9.56 -18.40 63.60
CA ASN A 511 9.18 -18.39 65.01
C ASN A 511 10.12 -19.26 65.85
N GLN A 512 10.52 -20.43 65.34
CA GLN A 512 11.49 -21.29 66.02
C GLN A 512 12.89 -20.65 66.09
N MET A 513 13.31 -19.85 65.11
CA MET A 513 14.59 -19.14 65.14
C MET A 513 14.57 -17.85 65.96
N LYS A 514 13.41 -17.39 66.44
CA LYS A 514 13.37 -16.27 67.40
C LYS A 514 13.84 -16.75 68.78
N PRO A 515 14.73 -16.01 69.45
CA PRO A 515 15.09 -16.36 70.81
C PRO A 515 13.95 -15.99 71.77
N ASN A 516 13.47 -16.98 72.52
CA ASN A 516 12.50 -16.75 73.62
C ASN A 516 13.02 -15.76 74.67
N ASN A 517 14.33 -15.77 74.95
CA ASN A 517 14.99 -14.87 75.89
C ASN A 517 16.52 -14.82 75.63
N VAL A 518 17.26 -14.01 76.41
CA VAL A 518 18.72 -13.84 76.24
C VAL A 518 19.51 -15.13 76.54
N GLN A 519 19.08 -15.92 77.54
CA GLN A 519 19.74 -17.18 77.88
C GLN A 519 19.57 -18.22 76.77
N HIS A 520 18.38 -18.27 76.18
CA HIS A 520 18.07 -19.11 75.02
C HIS A 520 18.91 -18.72 73.79
N ALA A 521 19.05 -17.41 73.51
CA ALA A 521 19.94 -16.93 72.43
C ALA A 521 21.41 -17.35 72.66
N GLN A 522 21.91 -17.21 73.88
CA GLN A 522 23.28 -17.62 74.24
C GLN A 522 23.46 -19.14 74.13
N ALA A 523 22.47 -19.93 74.55
CA ALA A 523 22.52 -21.38 74.45
C ALA A 523 22.67 -21.86 73.01
N ARG A 524 21.94 -21.26 72.06
CA ARG A 524 22.06 -21.54 70.62
C ARG A 524 23.48 -21.29 70.10
N THR A 525 24.05 -20.13 70.41
CA THR A 525 25.42 -19.77 70.00
C THR A 525 26.45 -20.74 70.59
N ILE A 526 26.28 -21.16 71.84
CA ILE A 526 27.21 -22.11 72.49
C ILE A 526 27.13 -23.49 71.81
N VAL A 527 25.94 -24.00 71.52
CA VAL A 527 25.76 -25.28 70.84
C VAL A 527 26.27 -25.26 69.40
N GLU A 528 26.04 -24.16 68.67
CA GLU A 528 26.55 -23.98 67.32
C GLU A 528 28.09 -23.92 67.30
N ASN A 529 28.70 -23.15 68.23
CA ASN A 529 30.16 -23.08 68.34
C ASN A 529 30.78 -24.42 68.76
N ALA A 530 30.10 -25.20 69.61
CA ALA A 530 30.57 -26.51 70.06
C ALA A 530 30.64 -27.55 68.92
N ALA A 531 29.93 -27.34 67.80
CA ALA A 531 30.06 -28.18 66.61
C ALA A 531 31.46 -28.13 65.98
N SER A 532 32.27 -27.12 66.31
CA SER A 532 33.65 -26.97 65.82
C SER A 532 34.70 -27.71 66.64
N ILE A 533 34.33 -28.41 67.72
CA ILE A 533 35.25 -29.15 68.59
C ILE A 533 35.92 -30.30 67.80
N GLN A 534 37.25 -30.25 67.71
CA GLN A 534 38.05 -31.26 66.97
C GLN A 534 38.98 -32.08 67.86
N THR A 535 39.22 -31.66 69.10
CA THR A 535 40.14 -32.34 70.03
C THR A 535 39.48 -32.64 71.37
N ILE A 536 40.02 -33.63 72.08
CA ILE A 536 39.51 -34.04 73.38
C ILE A 536 39.68 -32.96 74.46
N ASP A 537 40.77 -32.18 74.42
CA ASP A 537 40.99 -31.07 75.37
C ASP A 537 40.00 -29.92 75.14
N GLN A 538 39.64 -29.66 73.88
CA GLN A 538 38.58 -28.71 73.55
C GLN A 538 37.23 -29.22 74.06
N LEU A 539 36.94 -30.52 73.93
CA LEU A 539 35.72 -31.12 74.46
C LEU A 539 35.62 -30.92 75.97
N ILE A 540 36.67 -31.28 76.72
CA ILE A 540 36.67 -31.18 78.19
C ILE A 540 36.53 -29.73 78.66
N SER A 541 37.31 -28.81 78.08
CA SER A 541 37.28 -27.40 78.47
C SER A 541 35.94 -26.70 78.18
N GLN A 542 35.18 -27.17 77.17
CA GLN A 542 33.91 -26.58 76.77
C GLN A 542 32.68 -27.37 77.25
N TRP A 543 32.85 -28.59 77.77
CA TRP A 543 31.76 -29.51 78.07
C TRP A 543 30.69 -28.91 78.99
N ASN A 544 31.10 -28.29 80.11
CA ASN A 544 30.16 -27.71 81.05
C ASN A 544 29.30 -26.60 80.43
N LYS A 545 29.88 -25.79 79.51
CA LYS A 545 29.15 -24.75 78.79
C LYS A 545 28.18 -25.35 77.78
N PHE A 546 28.63 -26.35 77.02
CA PHE A 546 27.80 -27.06 76.07
C PHE A 546 26.65 -27.80 76.75
N ARG A 547 26.90 -28.52 77.84
CA ARG A 547 25.89 -29.23 78.65
C ARG A 547 24.81 -28.27 79.13
N ALA A 548 25.20 -27.16 79.75
CA ALA A 548 24.24 -26.18 80.25
C ALA A 548 23.41 -25.57 79.11
N ALA A 549 24.04 -25.30 77.95
CA ALA A 549 23.35 -24.81 76.78
C ALA A 549 22.36 -25.85 76.19
N ALA A 550 22.76 -27.12 76.10
CA ALA A 550 21.90 -28.20 75.63
C ALA A 550 20.68 -28.42 76.56
N ASP A 551 20.89 -28.35 77.88
CA ASP A 551 19.80 -28.43 78.87
C ASP A 551 18.80 -27.27 78.70
N VAL A 552 19.26 -26.05 78.43
CA VAL A 552 18.39 -24.90 78.13
C VAL A 552 17.58 -25.14 76.85
N LEU A 553 18.19 -25.66 75.78
CA LEU A 553 17.48 -25.98 74.53
C LEU A 553 16.48 -27.13 74.69
N LEU A 554 16.76 -28.10 75.56
CA LEU A 554 15.83 -29.19 75.91
C LEU A 554 14.63 -28.69 76.72
N GLN A 555 14.83 -27.71 77.61
CA GLN A 555 13.76 -27.12 78.42
C GLN A 555 12.85 -26.22 77.59
N GLU A 556 13.43 -25.46 76.67
CA GLU A 556 12.72 -24.52 75.79
C GLU A 556 12.12 -25.20 74.55
N ASP A 557 12.25 -26.53 74.43
CA ASP A 557 11.81 -27.32 73.28
C ASP A 557 12.26 -26.73 71.94
N ASP A 558 13.58 -26.56 71.78
CA ASP A 558 14.20 -25.99 70.56
C ASP A 558 14.78 -27.09 69.63
N PRO A 559 13.94 -27.75 68.81
CA PRO A 559 14.32 -28.91 68.01
C PRO A 559 15.36 -28.60 66.92
N ILE A 560 15.41 -27.36 66.46
CA ILE A 560 16.33 -26.90 65.42
C ILE A 560 17.76 -27.01 65.94
N TRP A 561 18.02 -26.49 67.14
CA TRP A 561 19.36 -26.48 67.72
C TRP A 561 19.68 -27.74 68.53
N LEU A 562 18.67 -28.48 68.98
CA LEU A 562 18.85 -29.85 69.49
C LEU A 562 19.41 -30.79 68.42
N ARG A 563 19.04 -30.63 67.14
CA ARG A 563 19.69 -31.38 66.04
C ARG A 563 21.15 -31.00 65.86
N SER A 564 21.52 -29.74 66.02
CA SER A 564 22.93 -29.33 65.99
C SER A 564 23.70 -29.90 67.19
N ALA A 565 23.07 -30.04 68.35
CA ALA A 565 23.65 -30.73 69.50
C ALA A 565 23.93 -32.22 69.21
N GLN A 566 23.13 -32.89 68.37
CA GLN A 566 23.41 -34.28 67.94
C GLN A 566 24.74 -34.40 67.19
N THR A 567 25.11 -33.42 66.35
CA THR A 567 26.42 -33.41 65.69
C THR A 567 27.55 -33.35 66.71
N VAL A 568 27.39 -32.56 67.76
CA VAL A 568 28.35 -32.49 68.88
C VAL A 568 28.38 -33.82 69.64
N TYR A 569 27.24 -34.48 69.84
CA TYR A 569 27.18 -35.80 70.51
C TYR A 569 27.96 -36.87 69.75
N VAL A 570 27.76 -36.96 68.42
CA VAL A 570 28.48 -37.90 67.56
C VAL A 570 29.99 -37.63 67.60
N GLN A 571 30.38 -36.35 67.50
CA GLN A 571 31.79 -35.96 67.56
C GLN A 571 32.40 -36.21 68.95
N ALA A 572 31.67 -35.95 70.02
CA ALA A 572 32.10 -36.23 71.39
C ALA A 572 32.31 -37.73 71.60
N ASN A 573 31.35 -38.57 71.19
CA ASN A 573 31.49 -40.03 71.25
C ASN A 573 32.73 -40.53 70.49
N LYS A 574 33.00 -39.94 69.32
CA LYS A 574 34.22 -40.25 68.54
C LYS A 574 35.50 -39.87 69.30
N LEU A 575 35.56 -38.66 69.85
CA LEU A 575 36.73 -38.17 70.58
C LEU A 575 36.96 -38.95 71.88
N LEU A 576 35.90 -39.26 72.63
CA LEU A 576 35.96 -40.11 73.82
C LEU A 576 36.47 -41.51 73.50
N GLY A 577 36.00 -42.13 72.40
CA GLY A 577 36.48 -43.44 71.96
C GLY A 577 37.97 -43.43 71.56
N GLN A 578 38.41 -42.37 70.88
CA GLN A 578 39.83 -42.17 70.55
C GLN A 578 40.68 -42.03 71.82
N GLU A 579 40.25 -41.20 72.77
CA GLU A 579 40.96 -40.98 74.03
C GLU A 579 41.00 -42.24 74.91
N SER A 580 39.90 -43.01 74.98
CA SER A 580 39.86 -44.30 75.70
C SER A 580 40.94 -45.25 75.17
N THR A 581 41.11 -45.32 73.85
CA THR A 581 42.14 -46.14 73.21
C THR A 581 43.56 -45.67 73.57
N VAL A 582 43.77 -44.35 73.71
CA VAL A 582 45.06 -43.77 74.11
C VAL A 582 45.35 -44.10 75.58
N ILE A 583 44.37 -43.94 76.47
CA ILE A 583 44.48 -44.23 77.91
C ILE A 583 44.75 -45.72 78.13
N GLU A 584 44.01 -46.61 77.47
CA GLU A 584 44.22 -48.06 77.55
C GLU A 584 45.65 -48.47 77.16
N LYS A 585 46.22 -47.85 76.12
CA LYS A 585 47.62 -48.06 75.72
C LYS A 585 48.61 -47.55 76.76
N ALA A 586 48.36 -46.38 77.35
CA ALA A 586 49.22 -45.81 78.39
C ALA A 586 49.23 -46.65 79.68
N VAL A 587 48.08 -47.22 80.05
CA VAL A 587 47.93 -48.10 81.21
C VAL A 587 48.64 -49.45 80.99
N THR A 588 48.60 -49.99 79.77
CA THR A 588 49.23 -51.28 79.43
C THR A 588 50.73 -51.21 79.14
N SER A 589 51.29 -50.04 78.81
CA SER A 589 52.73 -49.88 78.49
C SER A 589 53.69 -49.88 79.69
N GLY A 590 53.18 -49.97 80.93
CA GLY A 590 53.93 -50.47 82.08
C GLY A 590 55.20 -49.72 82.51
N ALA A 591 55.10 -48.43 82.86
CA ALA A 591 56.03 -47.70 83.75
C ALA A 591 55.48 -46.30 84.08
N LEU A 592 54.28 -46.21 84.68
CA LEU A 592 53.69 -44.91 85.06
C LEU A 592 54.21 -44.46 86.43
N THR A 593 54.70 -43.22 86.52
CA THR A 593 55.02 -42.59 87.80
C THR A 593 53.75 -42.36 88.63
N GLN A 594 53.88 -42.15 89.94
CA GLN A 594 52.72 -41.89 90.80
C GLN A 594 51.96 -40.61 90.39
N GLU A 595 52.68 -39.61 89.87
CA GLU A 595 52.09 -38.37 89.36
C GLU A 595 51.31 -38.62 88.06
N ASP A 596 51.84 -39.45 87.14
CA ASP A 596 51.16 -39.80 85.89
C ASP A 596 49.90 -40.63 86.15
N ARG A 597 49.92 -41.52 87.15
CA ARG A 597 48.73 -42.26 87.58
C ARG A 597 47.65 -41.33 88.09
N GLN A 598 47.99 -40.37 88.96
CA GLN A 598 47.01 -39.41 89.47
C GLN A 598 46.42 -38.53 88.35
N LYS A 599 47.24 -38.12 87.37
CA LYS A 599 46.78 -37.37 86.19
C LYS A 599 45.83 -38.20 85.32
N LEU A 600 46.15 -39.47 85.09
CA LEU A 600 45.30 -40.39 84.35
C LEU A 600 43.98 -40.69 85.09
N GLU A 601 44.01 -40.90 86.40
CA GLU A 601 42.80 -41.12 87.23
C GLU A 601 41.87 -39.90 87.19
N ASN A 602 42.42 -38.69 87.32
CA ASN A 602 41.64 -37.45 87.20
C ASN A 602 41.03 -37.32 85.78
N ARG A 603 41.82 -37.63 84.75
CA ARG A 603 41.38 -37.58 83.35
C ARG A 603 40.27 -38.61 83.06
N ILE A 604 40.40 -39.84 83.57
CA ILE A 604 39.37 -40.88 83.46
C ILE A 604 38.08 -40.41 84.13
N THR A 605 38.17 -39.87 85.35
CA THR A 605 36.99 -39.36 86.09
C THR A 605 36.28 -38.24 85.32
N GLU A 606 37.02 -37.33 84.69
CA GLU A 606 36.45 -36.28 83.83
C GLU A 606 35.75 -36.87 82.60
N LEU A 607 36.35 -37.85 81.93
CA LEU A 607 35.78 -38.50 80.75
C LEU A 607 34.55 -39.36 81.07
N GLU A 608 34.53 -40.03 82.23
CA GLU A 608 33.38 -40.80 82.72
C GLU A 608 32.18 -39.89 82.95
N LYS A 609 32.40 -38.74 83.61
CA LYS A 609 31.37 -37.73 83.82
C LYS A 609 30.82 -37.18 82.51
N ILE A 610 31.70 -36.88 81.54
CA ILE A 610 31.29 -36.45 80.20
C ILE A 610 30.46 -37.54 79.52
N THR A 611 30.87 -38.81 79.63
CA THR A 611 30.18 -39.94 79.02
C THR A 611 28.78 -40.16 79.59
N GLU A 612 28.61 -40.04 80.91
CA GLU A 612 27.31 -40.13 81.57
C GLU A 612 26.37 -38.99 81.16
N ASP A 613 26.89 -37.75 81.21
CA ASP A 613 26.16 -36.56 80.78
C ASP A 613 25.74 -36.66 79.30
N LEU A 614 26.62 -37.17 78.44
CA LEU A 614 26.40 -37.34 77.01
C LEU A 614 25.27 -38.35 76.74
N LYS A 615 25.29 -39.52 77.40
CA LYS A 615 24.21 -40.51 77.30
C LYS A 615 22.87 -39.93 77.72
N ARG A 616 22.83 -39.17 78.81
CA ARG A 616 21.62 -38.50 79.31
C ARG A 616 21.09 -37.48 78.30
N LEU A 617 21.96 -36.61 77.80
CA LEU A 617 21.60 -35.56 76.84
C LEU A 617 21.14 -36.15 75.49
N GLU A 618 21.82 -37.18 75.00
CA GLU A 618 21.48 -37.86 73.75
C GLU A 618 20.11 -38.54 73.86
N ALA A 619 19.85 -39.29 74.95
CA ALA A 619 18.55 -39.92 75.19
C ALA A 619 17.42 -38.89 75.26
N SER A 620 17.62 -37.81 76.03
CA SER A 620 16.62 -36.74 76.18
C SER A 620 16.34 -36.02 74.86
N THR A 621 17.39 -35.79 74.06
CA THR A 621 17.28 -35.15 72.75
C THR A 621 16.54 -36.05 71.75
N VAL A 622 16.85 -37.36 71.73
CA VAL A 622 16.18 -38.32 70.85
C VAL A 622 14.70 -38.47 71.21
N GLU A 623 14.37 -38.49 72.51
CA GLU A 623 12.98 -38.53 72.98
C GLU A 623 12.20 -37.29 72.54
N LYS A 624 12.76 -36.10 72.78
CA LYS A 624 12.16 -34.83 72.37
C LYS A 624 11.98 -34.73 70.85
N LEU A 625 12.96 -35.18 70.06
CA LEU A 625 12.87 -35.16 68.60
C LEU A 625 11.92 -36.22 68.00
N LYS A 626 11.57 -37.28 68.74
CA LYS A 626 10.57 -38.29 68.33
C LYS A 626 9.12 -37.86 68.61
N GLY A 627 8.92 -36.90 69.52
CA GLY A 627 7.60 -36.33 69.85
C GLY A 627 7.10 -35.26 68.87
N MET A 628 7.87 -35.00 67.81
CA MET A 628 7.59 -34.06 66.73
C MET A 628 7.43 -34.78 65.40
#